data_AF-A0A955VMQ7-F1
#
_entry.id   AF-A0A955VMQ7-F1
#
_cell.length_a   1.000
_cell.length_b   1.000
_cell.length_c   1.000
_cell.angle_alpha   90.00
_cell.angle_beta   90.00
_cell.angle_gamma   90.00
#
_symmetry.space_group_name_H-M   'P 1'
#
loop_
_entity.id
_entity.type
_entity.pdbx_description
1 polymer ?
#
loop_
_entity_poly.entity_id
_entity_poly.type
_entity_poly.pdbx_seq_one_letter_code
_entity_poly.pdbx_strand_id
1 'polypeptide(L)'
;MNRREFVIRIGQVLLATPVLFNLESCKSSSEPGFTVMNQDDAGHTHTFKFVCSALTANGATFTATGSGHSHEVTVTKAEIDQIAAGQQVLVMTTSFHDHTWVFQMPAEACV
;
A
#
# COMPACT_ATOMS: atom_id res chain seq x y z
N MET A 1 3.33 29.70 -35.82
CA MET A 1 3.02 30.50 -34.60
C MET A 1 1.62 31.05 -34.75
N ASN A 2 0.63 30.42 -34.11
CA ASN A 2 -0.76 30.87 -34.10
C ASN A 2 -1.09 31.33 -32.68
N ARG A 3 -1.17 32.65 -32.49
CA ARG A 3 -1.56 33.29 -31.24
C ARG A 3 -3.05 33.63 -31.34
N ARG A 4 -3.90 32.83 -30.70
CA ARG A 4 -5.32 33.14 -30.53
C ARG A 4 -5.49 33.70 -29.12
N GLU A 5 -5.71 35.01 -29.06
CA GLU A 5 -6.00 35.75 -27.84
C GLU A 5 -7.46 35.52 -27.47
N PHE A 6 -7.70 35.04 -26.25
CA PHE A 6 -9.04 34.83 -25.71
C PHE A 6 -9.39 36.04 -24.84
N VAL A 7 -10.25 36.91 -25.36
CA VAL A 7 -10.79 38.07 -24.65
C VAL A 7 -11.91 37.59 -23.72
N ILE A 8 -11.63 37.50 -22.41
CA ILE A 8 -12.68 37.25 -21.41
C ILE A 8 -13.19 38.60 -20.90
N ARG A 9 -14.45 38.90 -21.24
CA ARG A 9 -15.19 40.07 -20.75
C ARG A 9 -15.40 39.96 -19.24
N ILE A 10 -14.94 40.98 -18.51
CA ILE A 10 -15.15 41.15 -17.08
C ILE A 10 -16.58 41.66 -16.88
N GLY A 11 -17.49 40.77 -16.45
CA GLY A 11 -18.80 41.13 -15.92
C GLY A 11 -18.84 40.79 -14.43
N GLN A 12 -18.82 41.80 -13.57
CA GLN A 12 -18.85 41.65 -12.13
C GLN A 12 -20.18 41.02 -11.67
N VAL A 13 -20.10 39.93 -10.91
CA VAL A 13 -21.16 39.51 -9.99
C VAL A 13 -20.52 39.40 -8.61
N LEU A 14 -20.91 40.34 -7.74
CA LEU A 14 -20.67 40.31 -6.30
C LEU A 14 -21.46 39.13 -5.70
N LEU A 15 -20.76 38.11 -5.23
CA LEU A 15 -21.30 37.15 -4.28
C LEU A 15 -20.37 37.07 -3.08
N ALA A 16 -20.87 37.59 -1.97
CA ALA A 16 -20.29 37.49 -0.65
C ALA A 16 -20.33 36.05 -0.17
N THR A 17 -19.18 35.52 0.24
CA THR A 17 -18.91 34.84 1.53
C THR A 17 -17.60 34.05 1.39
N PRO A 18 -16.68 34.13 2.35
CA PRO A 18 -15.49 33.31 2.34
C PRO A 18 -15.91 31.89 2.71
N VAL A 19 -16.21 31.07 1.70
CA VAL A 19 -16.10 29.63 1.91
C VAL A 19 -14.61 29.35 2.00
N LEU A 20 -14.10 29.37 3.22
CA LEU A 20 -12.88 28.68 3.59
C LEU A 20 -13.13 27.22 3.23
N PHE A 21 -12.83 26.87 1.97
CA PHE A 21 -12.46 25.51 1.63
C PHE A 21 -11.18 25.26 2.41
N ASN A 22 -11.35 24.81 3.65
CA ASN A 22 -10.43 23.84 4.22
C ASN A 22 -10.46 22.69 3.22
N LEU A 23 -9.60 22.76 2.22
CA LEU A 23 -9.16 21.57 1.53
C LEU A 23 -8.38 20.83 2.62
N GLU A 24 -9.12 20.05 3.40
CA GLU A 24 -8.56 19.05 4.29
C GLU A 24 -7.69 18.21 3.38
N SER A 25 -6.39 18.54 3.44
CA SER A 25 -5.28 17.78 2.89
C SER A 25 -5.68 16.32 2.99
N CYS A 26 -5.72 15.63 1.84
CA CYS A 26 -5.92 14.20 1.79
C CYS A 26 -5.06 13.60 2.90
N LYS A 27 -5.69 13.19 3.99
CA LYS A 27 -5.05 12.47 5.07
C LYS A 27 -4.79 11.11 4.43
N SER A 28 -3.67 11.02 3.72
CA SER A 28 -3.11 9.75 3.29
C SER A 28 -2.71 9.08 4.58
N SER A 29 -3.71 8.46 5.23
CA SER A 29 -3.58 7.72 6.46
C SER A 29 -2.57 6.64 6.14
N SER A 30 -1.30 6.94 6.40
CA SER A 30 -0.22 5.99 6.25
C SER A 30 -0.43 5.01 7.39
N GLU A 31 -1.33 4.05 7.18
CA GLU A 31 -1.62 2.98 8.13
C GLU A 31 -0.26 2.41 8.55
N PRO A 32 0.01 2.26 9.85
CA PRO A 32 1.28 1.70 10.29
C PRO A 32 1.42 0.29 9.68
N GLY A 33 2.66 -0.12 9.46
CA GLY A 33 2.96 -1.38 8.82
C GLY A 33 4.44 -1.54 8.53
N PHE A 34 4.80 -2.69 7.98
CA PHE A 34 6.17 -3.01 7.62
C PHE A 34 6.24 -3.55 6.19
N THR A 35 7.39 -3.41 5.55
CA THR A 35 7.61 -3.91 4.19
C THR A 35 8.02 -5.38 4.24
N VAL A 36 7.35 -6.21 3.44
CA VAL A 36 7.70 -7.60 3.22
C VAL A 36 8.34 -7.72 1.84
N MET A 37 9.36 -8.56 1.74
CA MET A 37 10.16 -8.82 0.54
C MET A 37 10.30 -10.33 0.35
N ASN A 38 10.29 -10.81 -0.91
CA ASN A 38 10.63 -12.20 -1.20
C ASN A 38 12.10 -12.50 -0.83
N GLN A 39 12.39 -13.74 -0.45
CA GLN A 39 13.72 -14.19 0.01
C GLN A 39 14.30 -15.33 -0.84
N ASP A 40 13.77 -15.53 -2.03
CA ASP A 40 14.26 -16.51 -3.00
C ASP A 40 15.28 -15.91 -3.98
N ASP A 41 15.90 -16.80 -4.77
CA ASP A 41 16.87 -16.45 -5.82
C ASP A 41 16.18 -16.25 -7.20
N ALA A 42 15.02 -15.60 -7.24
CA ALA A 42 14.25 -15.39 -8.47
C ALA A 42 14.85 -14.34 -9.43
N GLY A 43 16.08 -13.88 -9.18
CA GLY A 43 16.79 -12.89 -10.00
C GLY A 43 16.21 -11.47 -9.93
N HIS A 44 15.15 -11.24 -9.14
CA HIS A 44 14.60 -9.92 -8.86
C HIS A 44 13.73 -9.90 -7.59
N THR A 45 13.31 -8.70 -7.20
CA THR A 45 12.64 -8.45 -5.93
C THR A 45 11.22 -7.95 -6.12
N HIS A 46 10.32 -8.47 -5.30
CA HIS A 46 8.96 -8.00 -5.11
C HIS A 46 8.76 -7.56 -3.66
N THR A 47 7.93 -6.53 -3.48
CA THR A 47 7.59 -6.05 -2.14
C THR A 47 6.11 -5.71 -2.01
N PHE A 48 5.62 -5.78 -0.78
CA PHE A 48 4.35 -5.18 -0.40
C PHE A 48 4.42 -4.65 1.03
N LYS A 49 3.45 -3.82 1.40
CA LYS A 49 3.30 -3.35 2.78
C LYS A 49 2.31 -4.24 3.53
N PHE A 50 2.76 -4.88 4.59
CA PHE A 50 1.89 -5.51 5.57
C PHE A 50 1.37 -4.41 6.51
N VAL A 51 0.08 -4.10 6.43
CA VAL A 51 -0.56 -3.09 7.29
C VAL A 51 -0.93 -3.69 8.64
N CYS A 52 -0.74 -2.94 9.72
CA CYS A 52 -0.99 -3.43 11.08
C CYS A 52 -2.46 -3.80 11.34
N SER A 53 -3.39 -3.17 10.61
CA SER A 53 -4.80 -3.53 10.62
C SER A 53 -5.07 -4.99 10.16
N ALA A 54 -4.14 -5.59 9.41
CA ALA A 54 -4.23 -7.00 9.02
C ALA A 54 -3.98 -7.99 10.16
N LEU A 55 -3.38 -7.56 11.29
CA LEU A 55 -3.11 -8.44 12.44
C LEU A 55 -4.39 -8.97 13.10
N THR A 56 -5.53 -8.31 12.89
CA THR A 56 -6.84 -8.74 13.41
C THR A 56 -7.73 -9.41 12.37
N ALA A 57 -7.25 -9.55 11.13
CA ALA A 57 -8.01 -10.13 10.03
C ALA A 57 -8.09 -11.67 10.11
N ASN A 58 -9.14 -12.26 9.53
CA ASN A 58 -9.32 -13.73 9.41
C ASN A 58 -8.50 -14.36 8.27
N GLY A 59 -7.37 -13.75 7.93
CA GLY A 59 -6.62 -13.96 6.70
C GLY A 59 -6.61 -12.70 5.84
N ALA A 60 -5.57 -12.58 5.01
CA ALA A 60 -5.38 -11.43 4.14
C ALA A 60 -4.68 -11.85 2.85
N THR A 61 -4.98 -11.15 1.76
CA THR A 61 -4.24 -11.27 0.49
C THR A 61 -3.58 -9.93 0.20
N PHE A 62 -2.30 -9.98 -0.12
CA PHE A 62 -1.49 -8.83 -0.48
C PHE A 62 -1.01 -8.94 -1.92
N THR A 63 -0.99 -7.81 -2.62
CA THR A 63 -0.38 -7.74 -3.95
C THR A 63 1.06 -7.25 -3.82
N ALA A 64 2.00 -8.15 -4.08
CA ALA A 64 3.41 -7.80 -4.16
C ALA A 64 3.76 -7.35 -5.56
N THR A 65 4.45 -6.22 -5.69
CA THR A 65 4.83 -5.65 -6.99
C THR A 65 6.36 -5.56 -7.10
N GLY A 66 6.85 -5.74 -8.33
CA GLY A 66 8.28 -5.77 -8.64
C GLY A 66 8.50 -5.57 -10.14
N SER A 67 9.55 -6.18 -10.70
CA SER A 67 10.09 -6.05 -12.06
C SER A 67 9.13 -6.24 -13.24
N GLY A 68 8.07 -5.45 -13.31
CA GLY A 68 7.07 -5.45 -14.38
C GLY A 68 5.86 -6.38 -14.17
N HIS A 69 5.77 -7.09 -13.04
CA HIS A 69 4.61 -7.92 -12.71
C HIS A 69 4.36 -8.01 -11.19
N SER A 70 3.28 -8.71 -10.82
CA SER A 70 2.81 -8.83 -9.44
C SER A 70 2.45 -10.25 -9.02
N HIS A 71 2.60 -10.54 -7.73
CA HIS A 71 2.16 -11.78 -7.08
C HIS A 71 1.05 -11.50 -6.05
N GLU A 72 0.14 -12.46 -5.91
CA GLU A 72 -0.80 -12.47 -4.79
C GLU A 72 -0.24 -13.36 -3.68
N VAL A 73 -0.01 -12.76 -2.52
CA VAL A 73 0.48 -13.43 -1.31
C VAL A 73 -0.69 -13.56 -0.35
N THR A 74 -1.22 -14.76 -0.19
CA THR A 74 -2.29 -15.04 0.78
C THR A 74 -1.70 -15.57 2.08
N VAL A 75 -2.09 -14.96 3.19
CA VAL A 75 -1.77 -15.38 4.55
C VAL A 75 -3.06 -15.76 5.27
N THR A 76 -3.07 -16.92 5.88
CA THR A 76 -4.16 -17.46 6.70
C THR A 76 -4.21 -16.79 8.07
N LYS A 77 -5.32 -16.98 8.79
CA LYS A 77 -5.45 -16.51 10.18
C LYS A 77 -4.34 -17.08 11.09
N ALA A 78 -4.01 -18.36 10.96
CA ALA A 78 -2.99 -19.00 11.78
C ALA A 78 -1.61 -18.39 11.54
N GLU A 79 -1.27 -18.09 10.29
CA GLU A 79 -0.03 -17.41 9.92
C GLU A 79 0.00 -15.97 10.44
N ILE A 80 -1.12 -15.25 10.37
CA ILE A 80 -1.23 -13.90 10.97
C ILE A 80 -0.98 -13.95 12.48
N ASP A 81 -1.51 -14.95 13.19
CA ASP A 81 -1.27 -15.13 14.62
C ASP A 81 0.21 -15.43 14.93
N GLN A 82 0.88 -16.19 14.07
CA GLN A 82 2.33 -16.44 14.17
C GLN A 82 3.14 -15.16 13.94
N ILE A 83 2.79 -14.36 12.93
CA ILE A 83 3.43 -13.06 12.65
C ILE A 83 3.23 -12.10 13.82
N ALA A 84 2.02 -12.03 14.38
CA ALA A 84 1.70 -11.22 15.55
C ALA A 84 2.51 -11.65 16.79
N ALA A 85 2.80 -12.94 16.93
CA ALA A 85 3.68 -13.48 17.96
C ALA A 85 5.18 -13.28 17.68
N GLY A 86 5.55 -12.59 16.60
CA GLY A 86 6.93 -12.35 16.19
C GLY A 86 7.62 -13.57 15.59
N GLN A 87 6.87 -14.61 15.23
CA GLN A 87 7.41 -15.78 14.55
C GLN A 87 7.65 -15.50 13.07
N GLN A 88 8.60 -16.24 12.52
CA GLN A 88 8.86 -16.23 11.09
C GLN A 88 7.85 -17.13 10.37
N VAL A 89 7.18 -16.59 9.36
CA VAL A 89 6.27 -17.36 8.50
C VAL A 89 6.82 -17.41 7.08
N LEU A 90 6.79 -18.60 6.48
CA LEU A 90 7.15 -18.85 5.09
C LEU A 90 5.89 -19.07 4.27
N VAL A 91 5.66 -18.24 3.27
CA VAL A 91 4.55 -18.42 2.31
C VAL A 91 5.13 -18.67 0.93
N MET A 92 4.55 -19.62 0.20
CA MET A 92 4.84 -19.84 -1.22
C MET A 92 3.70 -19.30 -2.08
N THR A 93 4.03 -18.48 -3.07
CA THR A 93 3.07 -18.01 -4.07
C THR A 93 3.35 -18.67 -5.41
N THR A 94 2.34 -19.26 -6.05
CA THR A 94 2.49 -19.93 -7.35
C THR A 94 2.03 -19.08 -8.54
N SER A 95 1.78 -17.78 -8.34
CA SER A 95 1.36 -16.88 -9.41
C SER A 95 2.55 -16.60 -10.34
N PHE A 96 2.43 -16.88 -11.64
CA PHE A 96 3.50 -16.81 -12.65
C PHE A 96 4.68 -17.78 -12.40
N HIS A 97 5.35 -17.67 -11.25
CA HIS A 97 6.38 -18.59 -10.75
C HIS A 97 6.45 -18.55 -9.22
N ASP A 98 7.16 -19.51 -8.64
CA ASP A 98 7.21 -19.70 -7.19
C ASP A 98 8.14 -18.67 -6.52
N HIS A 99 7.60 -17.97 -5.52
CA HIS A 99 8.38 -17.17 -4.59
C HIS A 99 8.18 -17.59 -3.15
N THR A 100 9.25 -17.48 -2.34
CA THR A 100 9.24 -17.67 -0.90
C THR A 100 9.27 -16.32 -0.19
N TRP A 101 8.31 -16.12 0.71
CA TRP A 101 8.12 -14.88 1.46
C TRP A 101 8.43 -15.12 2.93
N VAL A 102 9.23 -14.24 3.53
CA VAL A 102 9.54 -14.31 4.96
C VAL A 102 8.91 -13.12 5.66
N PHE A 103 7.97 -13.39 6.56
CA PHE A 103 7.35 -12.38 7.40
C PHE A 103 8.09 -12.30 8.72
N GLN A 104 8.69 -11.15 9.01
CA GLN A 104 9.31 -10.87 10.31
C GLN A 104 8.90 -9.47 10.75
N MET A 105 7.96 -9.40 11.69
CA MET A 105 7.48 -8.13 12.23
C MET A 105 8.62 -7.47 13.05
N PRO A 106 9.04 -6.24 12.72
CA PRO A 106 9.97 -5.49 13.56
C PRO A 106 9.38 -5.27 14.97
N ALA A 107 10.21 -5.24 16.01
CA ALA A 107 9.75 -5.12 17.40
C ALA A 107 8.91 -3.85 17.69
N GLU A 108 9.09 -2.80 16.88
CA GLU A 108 8.35 -1.53 16.97
C GLU A 108 7.29 -1.38 15.88
N ALA A 109 7.10 -2.38 15.01
CA ALA A 109 6.00 -2.35 14.06
C ALA A 109 4.69 -2.69 14.80
N CYS A 110 3.66 -1.88 14.55
CA CYS A 110 2.30 -2.13 15.02
C CYS A 110 2.07 -2.06 16.55
N VAL A 111 2.97 -1.37 17.27
CA VAL A 111 2.85 -1.08 18.71
C VAL A 111 2.15 0.24 19.03
#